data_AF-A0A2E5JCT5-F1
#
_entry.id   AF-A0A2E5JCT5-F1
#
_cell.length_a   1.000
_cell.length_b   1.000
_cell.length_c   1.000
_cell.angle_alpha   90.00
_cell.angle_beta   90.00
_cell.angle_gamma   90.00
#
_symmetry.space_group_name_H-M   'P 1'
#
loop_
_entity.id
_entity.type
_entity.pdbx_description
1 polymer ?
#
loop_
_entity_poly.entity_id
_entity_poly.type
_entity_poly.pdbx_seq_one_letter_code
_entity_poly.pdbx_strand_id
1 'polypeptide(L)' 'MKGRHGYFFNELIDDNYVWTFPEKDHPLSGAHTRKVAMMQNFAKSPQLWGNFKVTLDFMIAEGNKVFKKINASAEGWI' A
#
# COMPACT_ATOMS: atom_id res chain seq x y z
N MET A 1 16.27 8.26 12.77
CA MET A 1 15.33 8.29 11.63
C MET A 1 14.13 9.19 11.95
N LYS A 2 14.27 10.52 11.78
CA LYS A 2 13.12 11.42 11.64
C LYS A 2 12.99 11.71 10.14
N GLY A 3 12.35 10.81 9.41
CA GLY A 3 12.18 10.89 7.96
C GLY A 3 10.70 10.79 7.59
N ARG A 4 10.34 11.23 6.38
CA ARG A 4 8.96 11.25 5.83
C ARG A 4 8.13 9.99 6.10
N HIS A 5 8.76 8.82 6.19
CA HIS A 5 8.14 7.55 6.56
C HIS A 5 7.54 7.54 7.98
N GLY A 6 8.27 8.06 8.98
CA GLY A 6 7.78 8.07 10.37
C GLY A 6 6.58 9.00 10.55
N TYR A 7 6.59 10.16 9.89
CA TYR A 7 5.44 11.08 9.87
C TYR A 7 4.22 10.44 9.20
N PHE A 8 4.41 9.80 8.05
CA PHE A 8 3.31 9.15 7.33
C PHE A 8 2.60 8.08 8.18
N PHE A 9 3.34 7.12 8.75
CA PHE A 9 2.73 6.02 9.49
C PHE A 9 2.24 6.38 10.90
N ASN A 10 2.83 7.39 11.54
CA ASN A 10 2.46 7.76 12.91
C ASN A 10 1.42 8.88 12.99
N GLU A 11 1.38 9.80 12.01
CA GLU A 11 0.57 11.02 12.09
C GLU A 11 -0.57 11.06 11.04
N LEU A 12 -0.44 10.33 9.92
CA LEU A 12 -1.42 10.41 8.82
C LEU A 12 -2.32 9.17 8.69
N ILE A 13 -1.94 8.04 9.29
CA ILE A 13 -2.68 6.78 9.19
C ILE A 13 -3.35 6.48 10.53
N ASP A 14 -4.66 6.29 10.51
CA ASP A 14 -5.46 5.91 11.68
C ASP A 14 -5.08 4.51 12.20
N ASP A 15 -5.12 4.30 13.52
CA ASP A 15 -4.79 3.01 14.13
C ASP A 15 -5.75 1.88 13.74
N ASN A 16 -7.00 2.21 13.39
CA ASN A 16 -8.03 1.29 12.91
C ASN A 16 -8.06 1.17 11.38
N TYR A 17 -7.04 1.69 10.68
CA TYR A 17 -6.93 1.59 9.24
C TYR A 17 -7.02 0.13 8.75
N VAL A 18 -7.69 -0.05 7.60
CA VAL A 18 -7.81 -1.35 6.91
C VAL A 18 -7.20 -1.21 5.52
N TRP A 19 -6.16 -2.00 5.26
CA TRP A 19 -5.58 -2.15 3.93
C TRP A 19 -6.12 -3.42 3.27
N THR A 20 -6.71 -3.30 2.08
CA THR A 20 -7.25 -4.46 1.37
C THR A 20 -6.55 -4.63 0.05
N PHE A 21 -5.96 -5.81 -0.18
CA PHE A 21 -5.55 -6.21 -1.52
C PHE A 21 -6.68 -6.98 -2.18
N PRO A 22 -6.99 -6.70 -3.46
CA PRO A 22 -7.98 -7.45 -4.21
C PRO A 22 -7.52 -8.91 -4.45
N GLU A 23 -8.44 -9.74 -4.91
CA GLU A 23 -8.24 -11.17 -5.26
C GLU A 23 -8.05 -12.13 -4.07
N LYS A 24 -8.10 -13.45 -4.35
CA LYS A 24 -8.09 -14.51 -3.33
C LYS A 24 -6.77 -15.31 -3.25
N ASP A 25 -6.00 -15.36 -4.33
CA ASP A 25 -4.93 -16.37 -4.48
C ASP A 25 -3.50 -15.78 -4.38
N HIS A 26 -3.36 -14.48 -4.07
CA HIS A 26 -2.06 -13.85 -3.82
C HIS A 26 -1.73 -13.87 -2.31
N PRO A 27 -0.47 -14.04 -1.85
CA PRO A 27 -0.08 -14.06 -0.44
C PRO A 27 -0.36 -12.77 0.32
N LEU A 28 -0.57 -11.68 -0.43
CA LEU A 28 -1.00 -10.40 0.13
C LEU A 28 -2.52 -10.19 0.06
N SER A 29 -3.29 -11.05 -0.61
CA SER A 29 -4.75 -10.91 -0.74
C SER A 29 -5.47 -10.79 0.60
N GLY A 30 -6.63 -10.12 0.59
CA GLY A 30 -7.49 -9.98 1.76
C GLY A 30 -7.31 -8.67 2.52
N ALA A 31 -8.02 -8.59 3.66
CA ALA A 31 -8.06 -7.41 4.52
C ALA A 31 -7.00 -7.50 5.64
N HIS A 32 -6.20 -6.44 5.76
CA HIS A 32 -5.11 -6.29 6.71
C HIS A 32 -5.45 -5.15 7.65
N THR A 33 -5.79 -5.48 8.90
CA THR A 33 -6.23 -4.50 9.88
C THR A 33 -5.05 -3.92 10.65
N ARG A 34 -5.19 -2.64 11.04
CA ARG A 34 -4.21 -1.84 11.78
C ARG A 34 -2.99 -1.44 10.96
N LYS A 35 -2.38 -0.32 11.33
CA LYS A 35 -1.17 0.22 10.68
C LYS A 35 0.00 -0.76 10.62
N VAL A 36 0.14 -1.65 11.61
CA VAL A 36 1.24 -2.62 11.67
C VAL A 36 1.16 -3.61 10.50
N ALA A 37 -0.05 -4.08 10.14
CA ALA A 37 -0.21 -5.01 9.03
C ALA A 37 0.11 -4.34 7.68
N MET A 38 -0.30 -3.08 7.51
CA MET A 38 0.10 -2.25 6.36
C MET A 38 1.64 -2.17 6.26
N MET A 39 2.33 -1.81 7.35
CA MET A 39 3.80 -1.71 7.37
C MET A 39 4.48 -3.04 7.03
N GLN A 40 3.98 -4.17 7.53
CA GLN A 40 4.50 -5.50 7.19
C GLN A 40 4.35 -5.82 5.70
N ASN A 41 3.23 -5.44 5.08
CA ASN A 41 3.02 -5.65 3.64
C ASN A 41 3.94 -4.77 2.79
N PHE A 42 4.17 -3.51 3.18
CA PHE A 42 5.16 -2.66 2.51
C PHE A 42 6.58 -3.18 2.67
N ALA A 43 6.92 -3.80 3.81
CA ALA A 43 8.23 -4.43 4.02
C ALA A 43 8.42 -5.72 3.18
N LYS A 44 7.35 -6.48 2.94
CA LYS A 44 7.38 -7.70 2.11
C LYS A 44 7.44 -7.39 0.61
N SER A 45 6.82 -6.31 0.16
CA SER A 45 6.68 -6.01 -1.28
C SER A 45 8.02 -5.96 -2.05
N PRO A 46 9.10 -5.32 -1.54
CA PRO A 46 10.41 -5.35 -2.19
C PRO A 46 11.09 -6.72 -2.19
N GLN A 47 10.71 -7.63 -1.29
CA GLN A 47 11.23 -9.01 -1.27
C GLN A 47 10.56 -9.87 -2.34
N LEU A 48 9.32 -9.54 -2.72
CA LEU A 48 8.58 -10.21 -3.78
C LEU A 48 8.96 -9.68 -5.16
N TRP A 49 9.29 -8.39 -5.25
CA TRP A 49 9.53 -7.71 -6.53
C TRP A 49 10.69 -6.72 -6.42
N GLY A 50 11.84 -7.09 -6.99
CA GLY A 50 13.03 -6.23 -7.03
C GLY A 50 12.88 -4.98 -7.91
N ASN A 51 11.88 -4.97 -8.81
CA ASN A 51 11.63 -3.91 -9.77
C ASN A 51 10.21 -3.30 -9.65
N PHE A 52 9.56 -3.45 -8.48
CA PHE A 52 8.23 -2.89 -8.25
C PHE A 52 8.22 -1.37 -8.49
N LYS A 53 7.44 -0.93 -9.47
CA LYS A 53 7.29 0.47 -9.83
C LYS A 53 5.82 0.84 -9.85
N VAL A 54 5.55 2.03 -9.34
CA VAL A 54 4.20 2.58 -9.25
C VAL A 54 4.23 3.98 -9.83
N THR A 55 3.34 4.25 -10.78
CA THR A 55 3.16 5.59 -11.37
C THR A 55 1.70 6.03 -11.20
N LEU A 56 1.50 7.25 -10.74
CA LEU A 56 0.18 7.85 -10.61
C LEU A 56 -0.24 8.41 -11.96
N ASP A 57 -1.39 7.98 -12.46
CA ASP A 57 -1.99 8.51 -13.69
C ASP A 57 -2.82 9.75 -13.36
N PHE A 58 -3.85 9.58 -12.53
CA PHE A 58 -4.67 10.68 -12.05
C PHE A 58 -5.20 10.45 -10.64
N MET A 59 -5.70 11.53 -10.04
CA MET A 59 -6.35 11.54 -8.73
C MET A 59 -7.62 12.38 -8.78
N ILE A 60 -8.68 11.89 -8.13
CA ILE A 60 -9.93 12.60 -7.94
C ILE A 60 -10.26 12.57 -6.45
N ALA A 61 -10.72 13.70 -5.90
CA ALA A 61 -11.18 13.81 -4.52
C ALA A 61 -12.68 14.09 -4.50
N GLU A 62 -13.41 13.36 -3.66
CA GLU A 62 -14.86 13.53 -3.46
C GLU A 62 -15.17 13.43 -1.96
N GLY A 63 -15.57 14.54 -1.36
CA GLY A 63 -15.80 14.62 0.09
C GLY A 63 -14.56 14.21 0.90
N ASN A 64 -14.69 13.16 1.71
CA ASN A 64 -13.60 12.61 2.53
C ASN A 64 -12.85 11.44 1.86
N LYS A 65 -13.04 11.23 0.55
CA LYS A 65 -12.42 10.13 -0.20
C LYS A 65 -11.50 10.65 -1.29
N VAL A 66 -10.43 9.89 -1.53
CA VAL A 66 -9.49 10.13 -2.63
C VAL A 66 -9.36 8.85 -3.44
N PHE A 67 -9.60 8.96 -4.74
CA PHE A 67 -9.47 7.89 -5.70
C PHE A 67 -8.24 8.16 -6.58
N LYS A 68 -7.43 7.14 -6.83
CA LYS A 68 -6.21 7.24 -7.61
C LYS A 68 -6.20 6.14 -8.66
N LYS A 69 -5.95 6.51 -9.92
CA LYS A 69 -5.57 5.54 -10.94
C LYS A 69 -4.05 5.37 -10.93
N ILE A 70 -3.63 4.13 -10.81
CA ILE A 70 -2.22 3.77 -10.65
C ILE A 70 -1.86 2.81 -11.78
N ASN A 71 -0.76 3.08 -12.48
CA ASN A 71 -0.10 2.12 -13.35
C ASN A 71 1.08 1.54 -12.56
N ALA A 72 0.93 0.28 -12.14
CA ALA A 72 1.97 -0.46 -11.43
C ALA A 72 2.56 -1.54 -12.34
N SER A 73 3.87 -1.73 -12.25
CA SER A 73 4.59 -2.81 -12.93
C SER A 73 5.49 -3.52 -11.93
N ALA A 74 5.53 -4.84 -12.03
CA ALA A 74 6.45 -5.69 -11.31
C ALA A 74 6.78 -6.85 -12.25
N GLU A 75 8.03 -7.30 -12.27
CA GLU A 75 8.38 -8.58 -12.90
C GLU A 75 8.54 -9.63 -11.81
N GLY A 76 8.04 -10.83 -12.09
CA GLY A 76 8.02 -11.95 -11.16
C GLY A 76 6.66 -12.14 -10.49
N TRP A 77 6.07 -13.31 -10.70
CA TRP A 77 5.31 -14.06 -9.72
C TRP A 77 5.29 -15.50 -10.25
N ILE A 78 5.91 -16.40 -9.49
CA ILE A 78 6.67 -17.60 -9.94
C ILE A 78 8.09 -17.25 -10.41
#